data_AF-A0A354IG29-F1
#
_entry.id   AF-A0A354IG29-F1
#
_cell.length_a   1.000
_cell.length_b   1.000
_cell.length_c   1.000
_cell.angle_alpha   90.00
_cell.angle_beta   90.00
_cell.angle_gamma   90.00
#
_symmetry.space_group_name_H-M   'P 1'
#
loop_
_entity.id
_entity.type
_entity.pdbx_description
1 polymer ?
#
loop_
_entity_poly.entity_id
_entity_poly.type
_entity_poly.pdbx_seq_one_letter_code
_entity_poly.pdbx_strand_id
1 'polypeptide(L)'
;MKRKILALCLTGGLLLGSLTGCGTDMVKQAVDGVLKGETHAFSLGKVYAADRASVTVEAALLSDCAMAPLTSAEDGAIMSYTATPNEDQDTDKAGDLLYLDCIASVENTGTKPVKLSRDLFFFCTADDEEYSDSMVLAENADGTALDDIESIESGKTVRLHYVLMLPADAAKSDPAVQFSLPDSPDTYRCRLSKLTPVGTPFTADTPLTSKSGAQLTLKSAVVSDKVKALTDAGGGYELVSQAEGSRMADIAIEVSNNGSAPVSLGTLYSGRMQKNGLIEPATLAIEQDNDLKYAGTIAAGSTAMTHMIFELSEAPAEGDIFFLWLDGKYYTISVSNAQ
;
A
#
# COMPACT_ATOMS: atom_id res chain seq x y z
N MET A 1 -37.11 11.48 25.62
CA MET A 1 -35.69 11.38 25.21
C MET A 1 -35.68 11.11 23.72
N LYS A 2 -35.13 12.05 22.93
CA LYS A 2 -35.23 12.09 21.46
C LYS A 2 -33.87 11.70 20.86
N ARG A 3 -33.83 10.66 20.02
CA ARG A 3 -32.77 10.42 19.02
C ARG A 3 -33.44 10.60 17.64
N LYS A 4 -32.98 11.60 16.86
CA LYS A 4 -33.32 11.86 15.44
C LYS A 4 -32.07 11.45 14.64
N ILE A 5 -32.09 10.53 13.66
CA ILE A 5 -32.55 10.59 12.25
C ILE A 5 -31.76 11.55 11.33
N LEU A 6 -31.32 10.99 10.19
CA LEU A 6 -30.75 11.51 8.91
C LEU A 6 -29.23 11.71 8.83
N ALA A 7 -28.49 11.27 7.80
CA ALA A 7 -28.82 10.91 6.40
C ALA A 7 -27.90 9.74 5.93
N LEU A 8 -28.27 8.67 5.21
CA LEU A 8 -29.09 8.45 4.00
C LEU A 8 -28.68 9.29 2.78
N CYS A 9 -27.79 8.74 1.92
CA CYS A 9 -28.10 8.37 0.53
C CYS A 9 -26.81 8.11 -0.29
N LEU A 10 -26.53 6.83 -0.59
CA LEU A 10 -26.03 6.37 -1.91
C LEU A 10 -26.09 4.83 -2.10
N THR A 11 -26.82 4.10 -1.23
CA THR A 11 -27.35 2.78 -1.56
C THR A 11 -28.61 2.96 -2.42
N GLY A 12 -28.43 3.06 -3.73
CA GLY A 12 -29.56 3.22 -4.66
C GLY A 12 -29.21 3.15 -6.14
N GLY A 13 -28.09 2.52 -6.52
CA GLY A 13 -27.69 2.40 -7.94
C GLY A 13 -26.96 1.11 -8.33
N LEU A 14 -26.73 0.19 -7.40
CA LEU A 14 -26.02 -1.06 -7.67
C LEU A 14 -26.89 -2.21 -7.21
N LEU A 15 -27.75 -2.69 -8.10
CA LEU A 15 -28.39 -4.02 -8.15
C LEU A 15 -29.70 -3.87 -8.93
N LEU A 16 -29.58 -3.84 -10.25
CA LEU A 16 -30.50 -4.38 -11.25
C LEU A 16 -29.89 -4.05 -12.62
N GLY A 17 -29.68 -5.08 -13.44
CA GLY A 17 -28.97 -4.97 -14.70
C GLY A 17 -29.58 -3.98 -15.69
N SER A 18 -28.74 -3.57 -16.64
CA SER A 18 -29.12 -3.14 -17.99
C SER A 18 -30.41 -2.30 -18.09
N LEU A 19 -30.27 -0.97 -18.12
CA LEU A 19 -30.91 -0.02 -19.06
C LEU A 19 -31.05 1.38 -18.45
N THR A 20 -30.55 2.37 -19.20
CA THR A 20 -30.86 3.82 -19.14
C THR A 20 -30.31 4.67 -17.96
N GLY A 21 -29.08 5.15 -18.10
CA GLY A 21 -28.86 6.53 -18.59
C GLY A 21 -29.03 7.73 -17.65
N CYS A 22 -28.76 7.62 -16.34
CA CYS A 22 -28.77 8.81 -15.45
C CYS A 22 -27.63 8.91 -14.41
N GLY A 23 -26.82 7.87 -14.20
CA GLY A 23 -25.69 7.89 -13.23
C GLY A 23 -24.33 8.24 -13.86
N THR A 24 -24.16 7.89 -15.13
CA THR A 24 -22.95 8.20 -15.91
C THR A 24 -22.81 9.68 -16.21
N ASP A 25 -23.92 10.42 -16.30
CA ASP A 25 -23.90 11.82 -16.75
C ASP A 25 -23.35 12.79 -15.70
N MET A 26 -23.42 12.49 -14.40
CA MET A 26 -22.84 13.37 -13.37
C MET A 26 -21.33 13.20 -13.22
N VAL A 27 -20.83 11.96 -13.31
CA VAL A 27 -19.39 11.67 -13.36
C VAL A 27 -18.83 12.21 -14.68
N LYS A 28 -19.50 11.93 -15.81
CA LYS A 28 -19.10 12.42 -17.13
C LYS A 28 -19.18 13.94 -17.26
N GLN A 29 -20.13 14.64 -16.62
CA GLN A 29 -20.15 16.11 -16.60
C GLN A 29 -19.11 16.74 -15.67
N ALA A 30 -18.77 16.09 -14.55
CA ALA A 30 -17.65 16.51 -13.72
C ALA A 30 -16.32 16.32 -14.49
N VAL A 31 -16.17 15.19 -15.18
CA VAL A 31 -15.02 14.82 -16.00
C VAL A 31 -14.92 15.70 -17.25
N ASP A 32 -15.99 15.93 -18.02
CA ASP A 32 -16.00 16.85 -19.18
C ASP A 32 -15.77 18.33 -18.78
N GLY A 33 -16.01 18.67 -17.50
CA GLY A 33 -15.66 19.96 -16.91
C GLY A 33 -14.19 20.07 -16.50
N VAL A 34 -13.61 18.97 -16.00
CA VAL A 34 -12.20 18.83 -15.59
C VAL A 34 -11.27 18.64 -16.80
N LEU A 35 -11.73 17.99 -17.88
CA LEU A 35 -10.95 17.73 -19.11
C LEU A 35 -10.75 18.96 -20.03
N LYS A 36 -11.04 20.19 -19.56
CA LYS A 36 -10.76 21.41 -20.32
C LYS A 36 -9.35 21.97 -20.11
N GLY A 37 -8.64 21.55 -19.06
CA GLY A 37 -7.26 21.97 -18.81
C GLY A 37 -6.23 21.10 -19.51
N GLU A 38 -4.96 21.38 -19.24
CA GLU A 38 -3.86 20.62 -19.81
C GLU A 38 -3.61 19.33 -19.00
N THR A 39 -3.12 18.28 -19.67
CA THR A 39 -2.62 17.09 -18.98
C THR A 39 -1.11 17.20 -18.81
N HIS A 40 -0.64 17.15 -17.57
CA HIS A 40 0.77 17.23 -17.23
C HIS A 40 1.32 15.86 -16.80
N ALA A 41 2.57 15.58 -17.17
CA ALA A 41 3.28 14.44 -16.62
C ALA A 41 3.62 14.70 -15.14
N PHE A 42 3.42 13.70 -14.29
CA PHE A 42 3.93 13.73 -12.92
C PHE A 42 5.02 12.69 -12.68
N SER A 43 5.70 12.84 -11.56
CA SER A 43 6.75 11.95 -11.04
C SER A 43 6.56 11.77 -9.54
N LEU A 44 6.90 10.58 -9.04
CA LEU A 44 6.84 10.26 -7.61
C LEU A 44 7.71 11.22 -6.79
N GLY A 45 7.26 11.51 -5.56
CA GLY A 45 7.98 12.34 -4.58
C GLY A 45 8.04 13.84 -4.89
N LYS A 46 7.51 14.28 -6.04
CA LYS A 46 7.38 15.71 -6.37
C LYS A 46 6.06 16.26 -5.82
N VAL A 47 6.11 17.46 -5.25
CA VAL A 47 4.93 18.19 -4.78
C VAL A 47 4.25 18.88 -5.96
N TYR A 48 2.94 18.67 -6.08
CA TYR A 48 2.05 19.39 -7.00
C TYR A 48 1.07 20.18 -6.15
N ALA A 49 1.02 21.49 -6.33
CA ALA A 49 0.26 22.38 -5.46
C ALA A 49 -0.72 23.26 -6.24
N ALA A 50 -1.88 23.47 -5.64
CA ALA A 50 -2.89 24.43 -6.03
C ALA A 50 -3.29 25.26 -4.79
N ASP A 51 -4.16 26.24 -4.98
CA ASP A 51 -4.53 27.20 -3.92
C ASP A 51 -5.12 26.54 -2.66
N ARG A 52 -5.75 25.38 -2.79
CA ARG A 52 -6.44 24.70 -1.68
C ARG A 52 -5.79 23.42 -1.19
N ALA A 53 -4.95 22.78 -2.00
CA ALA A 53 -4.26 21.57 -1.57
C ALA A 53 -2.93 21.40 -2.29
N SER A 54 -2.04 20.63 -1.65
CA SER A 54 -0.89 20.04 -2.32
C SER A 54 -0.96 18.51 -2.23
N VAL A 55 -0.49 17.85 -3.29
CA VAL A 55 -0.43 16.39 -3.42
C VAL A 55 1.00 15.99 -3.76
N THR A 56 1.51 14.98 -3.06
CA THR A 56 2.74 14.28 -3.40
C THR A 56 2.42 12.81 -3.54
N VAL A 57 2.48 12.29 -4.77
CA VAL A 57 2.32 10.85 -5.01
C VAL A 57 3.62 10.15 -4.58
N GLU A 58 3.52 9.24 -3.61
CA GLU A 58 4.66 8.54 -3.01
C GLU A 58 4.92 7.21 -3.73
N ALA A 59 3.87 6.51 -4.11
CA ALA A 59 3.93 5.31 -4.93
C ALA A 59 2.61 5.03 -5.63
N ALA A 60 2.68 4.23 -6.68
CA ALA A 60 1.55 3.58 -7.29
C ALA A 60 1.95 2.14 -7.62
N LEU A 61 1.20 1.18 -7.10
CA LEU A 61 1.58 -0.23 -7.12
C LEU A 61 0.39 -1.09 -7.56
N LEU A 62 0.65 -2.03 -8.46
CA LEU A 62 -0.34 -3.01 -8.90
C LEU A 62 -0.12 -4.32 -8.14
N SER A 63 -1.20 -4.88 -7.63
CA SER A 63 -1.22 -6.06 -6.75
C SER A 63 -2.42 -6.93 -7.10
N ASP A 64 -2.40 -8.20 -6.71
CA ASP A 64 -3.54 -9.12 -6.80
C ASP A 64 -4.52 -8.98 -5.62
N CYS A 65 -4.17 -8.17 -4.62
CA CYS A 65 -5.00 -7.82 -3.46
C CYS A 65 -4.85 -6.34 -3.05
N ALA A 66 -5.81 -5.77 -2.29
CA ALA A 66 -5.67 -4.40 -1.80
C ALA A 66 -4.70 -4.33 -0.63
N MET A 67 -3.65 -3.52 -0.79
CA MET A 67 -2.43 -3.56 0.04
C MET A 67 -2.26 -2.36 0.98
N ALA A 68 -3.35 -1.72 1.39
CA ALA A 68 -3.28 -0.61 2.33
C ALA A 68 -2.82 -1.13 3.71
N PRO A 69 -1.62 -0.79 4.17
CA PRO A 69 -1.13 -1.23 5.46
C PRO A 69 -1.76 -0.36 6.54
N LEU A 70 -3.06 -0.50 6.79
CA LEU A 70 -3.69 0.22 7.87
C LEU A 70 -3.36 -0.45 9.18
N THR A 71 -2.61 0.25 10.01
CA THR A 71 -2.45 -0.12 11.42
C THR A 71 -3.77 0.16 12.13
N SER A 72 -4.51 -0.89 12.50
CA SER A 72 -5.67 -0.75 13.39
C SER A 72 -5.19 -0.18 14.73
N ALA A 73 -5.93 0.79 15.28
CA ALA A 73 -5.60 1.41 16.57
C ALA A 73 -5.79 0.45 17.77
N GLU A 74 -6.50 -0.67 17.60
CA GLU A 74 -6.88 -1.55 18.70
C GLU A 74 -5.93 -2.75 18.90
N ASP A 75 -5.28 -3.24 17.84
CA ASP A 75 -4.39 -4.42 17.93
C ASP A 75 -3.08 -4.31 17.13
N GLY A 76 -2.92 -3.28 16.30
CA GLY A 76 -1.77 -3.16 15.44
C GLY A 76 -1.70 -4.25 14.35
N ALA A 77 -2.83 -4.81 13.92
CA ALA A 77 -2.84 -5.60 12.70
C ALA A 77 -2.76 -4.65 11.49
N ILE A 78 -1.90 -4.97 10.50
CA ILE A 78 -2.07 -4.48 9.14
C ILE A 78 -3.31 -5.17 8.58
N MET A 79 -4.36 -4.40 8.31
CA MET A 79 -5.51 -4.89 7.55
C MET A 79 -5.13 -4.97 6.07
N SER A 80 -4.61 -6.11 5.62
CA SER A 80 -4.66 -6.42 4.19
C SER A 80 -6.12 -6.62 3.83
N TYR A 81 -6.72 -5.67 3.13
CA TYR A 81 -8.03 -5.90 2.52
C TYR A 81 -7.80 -6.84 1.33
N THR A 82 -7.86 -8.15 1.57
CA THR A 82 -8.37 -9.01 0.50
C THR A 82 -9.80 -8.56 0.28
N ALA A 83 -10.03 -7.80 -0.79
CA ALA A 83 -11.35 -7.71 -1.37
C ALA A 83 -11.64 -9.10 -1.97
N THR A 84 -11.89 -10.07 -1.08
CA THR A 84 -12.74 -11.20 -1.42
C THR A 84 -14.10 -10.57 -1.73
N PRO A 85 -14.61 -10.68 -2.96
CA PRO A 85 -15.91 -10.17 -3.29
C PRO A 85 -16.93 -10.78 -2.34
N ASN A 86 -17.94 -9.99 -1.99
CA ASN A 86 -19.07 -10.43 -1.19
C ASN A 86 -19.54 -11.80 -1.69
N GLU A 87 -19.76 -12.74 -0.77
CA GLU A 87 -20.20 -14.12 -1.03
C GLU A 87 -21.51 -14.22 -1.85
N ASP A 88 -22.19 -13.09 -2.09
CA ASP A 88 -23.43 -12.96 -2.86
C ASP A 88 -23.22 -12.55 -4.33
N GLN A 89 -21.97 -12.36 -4.80
CA GLN A 89 -21.66 -12.14 -6.22
C GLN A 89 -20.87 -13.30 -6.83
N ASP A 90 -21.57 -14.07 -7.64
CA ASP A 90 -21.11 -15.24 -8.40
C ASP A 90 -20.15 -14.84 -9.55
N THR A 91 -19.09 -14.08 -9.26
CA THR A 91 -18.18 -13.52 -10.30
C THR A 91 -16.69 -13.51 -10.00
N ASP A 92 -16.19 -14.20 -8.97
CA ASP A 92 -14.74 -14.25 -8.75
C ASP A 92 -14.21 -15.68 -8.81
N LYS A 93 -13.68 -16.02 -9.98
CA LYS A 93 -12.61 -17.01 -10.01
C LYS A 93 -11.37 -16.23 -9.61
N ALA A 94 -10.73 -16.64 -8.51
CA ALA A 94 -9.43 -16.12 -8.10
C ALA A 94 -8.53 -15.85 -9.33
N GLY A 95 -8.19 -14.57 -9.55
CA GLY A 95 -7.41 -14.11 -10.70
C GLY A 95 -8.13 -13.19 -11.70
N ASP A 96 -9.37 -12.78 -11.45
CA ASP A 96 -10.14 -11.93 -12.38
C ASP A 96 -9.95 -10.40 -12.17
N LEU A 97 -9.42 -9.98 -11.02
CA LEU A 97 -9.23 -8.56 -10.65
C LEU A 97 -7.78 -8.25 -10.21
N LEU A 98 -7.38 -7.01 -10.43
CA LEU A 98 -6.14 -6.39 -9.94
C LEU A 98 -6.46 -5.15 -9.11
N TYR A 99 -5.59 -4.85 -8.16
CA TYR A 99 -5.70 -3.73 -7.25
C TYR A 99 -4.53 -2.78 -7.48
N LEU A 100 -4.83 -1.56 -7.90
CA LEU A 100 -3.88 -0.48 -7.99
C LEU A 100 -3.97 0.37 -6.72
N ASP A 101 -2.95 0.30 -5.86
CA ASP A 101 -2.82 1.14 -4.66
C ASP A 101 -1.95 2.36 -4.99
N CYS A 102 -2.59 3.53 -5.02
CA CYS A 102 -1.94 4.82 -5.19
C CYS A 102 -1.81 5.52 -3.83
N ILE A 103 -0.57 5.65 -3.36
CA ILE A 103 -0.25 6.26 -2.07
C ILE A 103 0.14 7.71 -2.30
N ALA A 104 -0.55 8.64 -1.63
CA ALA A 104 -0.27 10.07 -1.75
C ALA A 104 -0.36 10.80 -0.41
N SER A 105 0.60 11.67 -0.13
CA SER A 105 0.47 12.68 0.92
C SER A 105 -0.32 13.87 0.38
N VAL A 106 -1.37 14.27 1.10
CA VAL A 106 -2.23 15.41 0.75
C VAL A 106 -2.30 16.39 1.90
N GLU A 107 -1.91 17.64 1.63
CA GLU A 107 -2.02 18.76 2.58
C GLU A 107 -3.11 19.72 2.14
N ASN A 108 -4.03 20.07 3.05
CA ASN A 108 -4.96 21.17 2.84
C ASN A 108 -4.28 22.51 3.17
N THR A 109 -3.82 23.20 2.13
CA THR A 109 -3.19 24.53 2.21
C THR A 109 -4.22 25.67 2.22
N GLY A 110 -5.49 25.36 1.96
CA GLY A 110 -6.58 26.32 1.94
C GLY A 110 -7.19 26.59 3.31
N THR A 111 -8.19 27.48 3.33
CA THR A 111 -8.92 27.87 4.56
C THR A 111 -10.21 27.08 4.80
N LYS A 112 -10.67 26.33 3.80
CA LYS A 112 -11.85 25.47 3.88
C LYS A 112 -11.43 23.99 3.88
N PRO A 113 -12.19 23.09 4.52
CA PRO A 113 -11.93 21.66 4.43
C PRO A 113 -11.88 21.19 2.97
N VAL A 114 -10.98 20.25 2.67
CA VAL A 114 -10.90 19.56 1.37
C VAL A 114 -11.66 18.25 1.51
N LYS A 115 -12.76 18.09 0.77
CA LYS A 115 -13.61 16.89 0.83
C LYS A 115 -13.06 15.80 -0.07
N LEU A 116 -12.76 14.62 0.48
CA LEU A 116 -12.13 13.53 -0.28
C LEU A 116 -13.01 13.09 -1.46
N SER A 117 -14.33 13.00 -1.27
CA SER A 117 -15.27 12.53 -2.29
C SER A 117 -15.63 13.55 -3.39
N ARG A 118 -15.13 14.79 -3.30
CA ARG A 118 -15.58 15.90 -4.16
C ARG A 118 -14.48 16.80 -4.68
N ASP A 119 -13.42 16.96 -3.89
CA ASP A 119 -12.37 17.94 -4.16
C ASP A 119 -11.09 17.25 -4.65
N LEU A 120 -10.93 15.95 -4.41
CA LEU A 120 -9.80 15.14 -4.87
C LEU A 120 -10.34 13.97 -5.70
N PHE A 121 -9.70 13.73 -6.84
CA PHE A 121 -10.06 12.65 -7.73
C PHE A 121 -8.80 11.91 -8.11
N PHE A 122 -8.73 10.62 -7.77
CA PHE A 122 -7.76 9.71 -8.32
C PHE A 122 -8.47 8.74 -9.26
N PHE A 123 -7.81 8.45 -10.38
CA PHE A 123 -8.36 7.57 -11.39
C PHE A 123 -7.23 6.90 -12.16
N CYS A 124 -7.55 5.78 -12.77
CA CYS A 124 -6.67 5.02 -13.62
C CYS A 124 -7.27 4.92 -15.01
N THR A 125 -6.44 4.98 -16.04
CA THR A 125 -6.85 4.61 -17.40
C THR A 125 -6.08 3.39 -17.89
N ALA A 126 -6.80 2.38 -18.34
CA ALA A 126 -6.27 1.19 -18.97
C ALA A 126 -7.16 0.84 -20.17
N ASP A 127 -6.56 0.49 -21.32
CA ASP A 127 -7.29 0.16 -22.57
C ASP A 127 -8.39 1.15 -22.99
N ASP A 128 -8.13 2.45 -22.83
CA ASP A 128 -9.07 3.56 -23.09
C ASP A 128 -10.34 3.57 -22.20
N GLU A 129 -10.38 2.71 -21.18
CA GLU A 129 -11.36 2.74 -20.10
C GLU A 129 -10.83 3.51 -18.89
N GLU A 130 -11.74 4.15 -18.17
CA GLU A 130 -11.46 4.89 -16.95
C GLU A 130 -12.01 4.14 -15.73
N TYR A 131 -11.16 4.00 -14.72
CA TYR A 131 -11.47 3.38 -13.45
C TYR A 131 -11.27 4.42 -12.35
N SER A 132 -12.29 4.65 -11.55
CA SER A 132 -12.26 5.62 -10.45
C SER A 132 -12.24 4.92 -9.09
N ASP A 133 -11.79 5.64 -8.06
CA ASP A 133 -11.52 5.10 -6.72
C ASP A 133 -12.67 4.23 -6.18
N SER A 134 -12.31 3.04 -5.71
CA SER A 134 -13.27 2.11 -5.08
C SER A 134 -13.22 2.17 -3.56
N MET A 135 -12.05 2.53 -3.01
CA MET A 135 -11.80 2.66 -1.58
C MET A 135 -10.71 3.70 -1.34
N VAL A 136 -10.96 4.62 -0.39
CA VAL A 136 -9.99 5.60 0.06
C VAL A 136 -9.74 5.35 1.54
N LEU A 137 -8.50 5.00 1.86
CA LEU A 137 -8.07 4.81 3.24
C LEU A 137 -7.11 5.93 3.62
N ALA A 138 -7.17 6.37 4.87
CA ALA A 138 -6.39 7.50 5.32
C ALA A 138 -5.59 7.16 6.57
N GLU A 139 -4.42 7.77 6.67
CA GLU A 139 -3.60 7.72 7.86
C GLU A 139 -3.00 9.09 8.16
N ASN A 140 -2.69 9.30 9.43
CA ASN A 140 -1.88 10.42 9.87
C ASN A 140 -0.46 10.30 9.30
N ALA A 141 0.27 11.41 9.33
CA ALA A 141 1.68 11.41 8.95
C ALA A 141 2.53 10.42 9.77
N ASP A 142 2.08 9.97 10.94
CA ASP A 142 2.74 8.96 11.77
C ASP A 142 2.35 7.50 11.46
N GLY A 143 1.47 7.25 10.47
CA GLY A 143 1.01 5.92 10.08
C GLY A 143 -0.21 5.41 10.87
N THR A 144 -0.74 6.21 11.78
CA THR A 144 -1.97 5.85 12.50
C THR A 144 -3.17 5.97 11.56
N ALA A 145 -3.96 4.90 11.44
CA ALA A 145 -5.19 4.92 10.63
C ALA A 145 -6.16 6.01 11.11
N LEU A 146 -6.80 6.66 10.14
CA LEU A 146 -7.83 7.65 10.33
C LEU A 146 -9.15 7.06 9.80
N ASP A 147 -9.95 6.50 10.71
CA ASP A 147 -11.23 5.89 10.37
C ASP A 147 -12.21 6.93 9.81
N ASP A 148 -12.84 6.59 8.68
CA ASP A 148 -13.97 7.30 8.06
C ASP A 148 -13.77 8.83 7.89
N ILE A 149 -12.58 9.29 7.51
CA ILE A 149 -12.41 10.72 7.24
C ILE A 149 -13.12 11.12 5.95
N GLU A 150 -14.04 12.09 6.05
CA GLU A 150 -14.71 12.66 4.87
C GLU A 150 -13.95 13.88 4.30
N SER A 151 -13.10 14.51 5.11
CA SER A 151 -12.38 15.72 4.73
C SER A 151 -11.06 15.94 5.47
N ILE A 152 -10.16 16.66 4.81
CA ILE A 152 -8.89 17.13 5.37
C ILE A 152 -9.09 18.57 5.85
N GLU A 153 -8.91 18.80 7.15
CA GLU A 153 -9.03 20.14 7.75
C GLU A 153 -7.87 21.07 7.35
N SER A 154 -8.10 22.38 7.42
CA SER A 154 -7.10 23.40 7.05
C SER A 154 -5.78 23.23 7.82
N GLY A 155 -4.66 23.25 7.09
CA GLY A 155 -3.31 23.08 7.63
C GLY A 155 -3.01 21.65 8.10
N LYS A 156 -3.85 20.67 7.75
CA LYS A 156 -3.60 19.25 8.02
C LYS A 156 -3.05 18.56 6.79
N THR A 157 -2.16 17.61 7.06
CA THR A 157 -1.65 16.64 6.10
C THR A 157 -2.13 15.27 6.50
N VAL A 158 -2.66 14.53 5.53
CA VAL A 158 -2.98 13.11 5.67
C VAL A 158 -2.28 12.35 4.55
N ARG A 159 -1.98 11.09 4.78
CA ARG A 159 -1.60 10.17 3.69
C ARG A 159 -2.83 9.36 3.32
N LEU A 160 -3.06 9.22 2.02
CA LEU A 160 -4.19 8.53 1.45
C LEU A 160 -3.70 7.35 0.62
N HIS A 161 -4.42 6.23 0.73
CA HIS A 161 -4.32 5.06 -0.12
C HIS A 161 -5.58 5.01 -0.99
N TYR A 162 -5.40 5.31 -2.27
CA TYR A 162 -6.44 5.25 -3.28
C TYR A 162 -6.37 3.88 -3.97
N VAL A 163 -7.30 3.00 -3.61
CA VAL A 163 -7.34 1.64 -4.13
C VAL A 163 -8.37 1.54 -5.26
N LEU A 164 -7.86 1.19 -6.43
CA LEU A 164 -8.60 1.03 -7.67
C LEU A 164 -8.66 -0.45 -8.04
N MET A 165 -9.87 -0.98 -8.22
CA MET A 165 -10.08 -2.32 -8.78
C MET A 165 -10.07 -2.24 -10.30
N LEU A 166 -9.21 -3.04 -10.92
CA LEU A 166 -9.01 -3.11 -12.36
C LEU A 166 -9.28 -4.56 -12.84
N PRO A 167 -9.71 -4.78 -14.09
CA PRO A 167 -9.71 -6.10 -14.69
C PRO A 167 -8.29 -6.71 -14.72
N ALA A 168 -8.17 -8.04 -14.59
CA ALA A 168 -6.86 -8.70 -14.57
C ALA A 168 -5.99 -8.49 -15.81
N ASP A 169 -6.60 -8.21 -16.96
CA ASP A 169 -5.87 -7.92 -18.19
C ASP A 169 -5.44 -6.45 -18.33
N ALA A 170 -5.92 -5.54 -17.47
CA ALA A 170 -5.52 -4.12 -17.48
C ALA A 170 -4.01 -3.95 -17.29
N ALA A 171 -3.33 -4.87 -16.59
CA ALA A 171 -1.87 -4.87 -16.48
C ALA A 171 -1.15 -4.88 -17.85
N LYS A 172 -1.76 -5.47 -18.88
CA LYS A 172 -1.17 -5.59 -20.22
C LYS A 172 -1.11 -4.27 -20.97
N SER A 173 -1.91 -3.28 -20.59
CA SER A 173 -2.02 -2.00 -21.28
C SER A 173 -1.26 -0.84 -20.62
N ASP A 174 -0.39 -1.17 -19.65
CA ASP A 174 0.39 -0.21 -18.86
C ASP A 174 -0.51 0.91 -18.29
N PRO A 175 -1.30 0.61 -17.25
CA PRO A 175 -2.28 1.53 -16.72
C PRO A 175 -1.68 2.89 -16.37
N ALA A 176 -2.40 3.98 -16.60
CA ALA A 176 -1.95 5.32 -16.26
C ALA A 176 -2.70 5.87 -15.05
N VAL A 177 -1.96 6.15 -13.99
CA VAL A 177 -2.44 6.82 -12.78
C VAL A 177 -2.67 8.29 -13.08
N GLN A 178 -3.76 8.82 -12.58
CA GLN A 178 -4.15 10.22 -12.76
C GLN A 178 -4.72 10.81 -11.48
N PHE A 179 -4.48 12.11 -11.29
CA PHE A 179 -5.13 12.87 -10.25
C PHE A 179 -5.35 14.33 -10.63
N SER A 180 -6.33 14.96 -9.99
CA SER A 180 -6.60 16.39 -10.10
C SER A 180 -6.67 17.03 -8.73
N LEU A 181 -6.16 18.26 -8.64
CA LEU A 181 -6.20 19.06 -7.41
C LEU A 181 -7.54 19.81 -7.29
N PRO A 182 -8.00 20.14 -6.06
CA PRO A 182 -9.22 20.90 -5.85
C PRO A 182 -9.22 22.20 -6.64
N ASP A 183 -10.31 22.46 -7.38
CA ASP A 183 -10.53 23.65 -8.19
C ASP A 183 -9.51 23.88 -9.33
N SER A 184 -8.62 22.90 -9.60
CA SER A 184 -7.70 22.94 -10.75
C SER A 184 -8.38 22.39 -12.01
N PRO A 185 -8.25 23.07 -13.16
CA PRO A 185 -8.68 22.52 -14.44
C PRO A 185 -7.68 21.49 -15.00
N ASP A 186 -6.48 21.40 -14.44
CA ASP A 186 -5.42 20.56 -14.98
C ASP A 186 -5.44 19.17 -14.35
N THR A 187 -5.01 18.19 -15.14
CA THR A 187 -4.90 16.79 -14.70
C THR A 187 -3.44 16.37 -14.74
N TYR A 188 -3.01 15.62 -13.74
CA TYR A 188 -1.68 15.02 -13.70
C TYR A 188 -1.78 13.54 -14.05
N ARG A 189 -0.94 13.07 -15.00
CA ARG A 189 -0.95 11.69 -15.49
C ARG A 189 0.44 11.09 -15.54
N CYS A 190 0.57 9.82 -15.18
CA CYS A 190 1.79 9.05 -15.42
C CYS A 190 1.48 7.56 -15.62
N ARG A 191 2.20 6.92 -16.55
CA ARG A 191 2.09 5.48 -16.81
C ARG A 191 2.73 4.70 -15.66
N LEU A 192 2.11 3.62 -15.23
CA LEU A 192 2.57 2.80 -14.11
C LEU A 192 3.99 2.26 -14.36
N SER A 193 4.32 1.87 -15.59
CA SER A 193 5.67 1.45 -15.99
C SER A 193 6.77 2.50 -15.75
N LYS A 194 6.39 3.76 -15.51
CA LYS A 194 7.29 4.88 -15.18
C LYS A 194 7.28 5.25 -13.69
N LEU A 195 6.41 4.63 -12.90
CA LEU A 195 6.21 4.89 -11.47
C LEU A 195 6.85 3.81 -10.60
N THR A 196 8.09 3.44 -10.88
CA THR A 196 8.85 2.55 -9.99
C THR A 196 9.23 3.31 -8.71
N PRO A 197 8.87 2.83 -7.52
CA PRO A 197 9.33 3.44 -6.29
C PRO A 197 10.87 3.43 -6.25
N VAL A 198 11.47 4.61 -6.25
CA VAL A 198 12.91 4.74 -6.03
C VAL A 198 13.12 4.79 -4.52
N GLY A 199 13.41 3.62 -3.94
CA GLY A 199 13.72 3.52 -2.51
C GLY A 199 15.17 3.85 -2.20
N THR A 200 15.41 4.40 -1.01
CA THR A 200 16.78 4.51 -0.48
C THR A 200 17.29 3.09 -0.17
N PRO A 201 18.53 2.72 -0.53
CA PRO A 201 19.05 1.41 -0.20
C PRO A 201 19.03 1.15 1.31
N PHE A 202 18.42 0.05 1.75
CA PHE A 202 18.56 -0.47 3.09
C PHE A 202 19.68 -1.51 3.11
N THR A 203 20.73 -1.20 3.85
CA THR A 203 21.94 -2.02 3.93
C THR A 203 22.32 -2.22 5.39
N ALA A 204 23.17 -3.21 5.67
CA ALA A 204 23.66 -3.45 7.04
C ALA A 204 24.35 -2.22 7.65
N ASP A 205 25.01 -1.40 6.82
CA ASP A 205 25.72 -0.18 7.26
C ASP A 205 24.81 1.04 7.42
N THR A 206 23.54 0.94 7.02
CA THR A 206 22.58 2.05 7.09
C THR A 206 21.31 1.61 7.84
N PRO A 207 21.37 1.48 9.18
CA PRO A 207 20.19 1.17 9.98
C PRO A 207 19.09 2.21 9.79
N LEU A 208 17.84 1.76 9.80
CA LEU A 208 16.67 2.62 9.73
C LEU A 208 16.13 2.86 11.14
N THR A 209 15.51 4.01 11.37
CA THR A 209 14.82 4.30 12.63
C THR A 209 13.38 4.65 12.32
N SER A 210 12.46 3.88 12.89
CA SER A 210 11.03 4.14 12.77
C SER A 210 10.63 5.37 13.59
N LYS A 211 9.45 5.92 13.30
CA LYS A 211 8.83 6.99 14.10
C LYS A 211 8.49 6.54 15.52
N SER A 212 8.21 5.25 15.71
CA SER A 212 8.04 4.65 17.05
C SER A 212 9.35 4.54 17.84
N GLY A 213 10.49 4.84 17.23
CA GLY A 213 11.82 4.77 17.84
C GLY A 213 12.47 3.39 17.74
N ALA A 214 11.88 2.44 17.01
CA ALA A 214 12.51 1.16 16.73
C ALA A 214 13.63 1.33 15.69
N GLN A 215 14.79 0.75 15.96
CA GLN A 215 15.90 0.71 15.02
C GLN A 215 15.90 -0.64 14.30
N LEU A 216 15.93 -0.60 12.96
CA LEU A 216 15.98 -1.78 12.10
C LEU A 216 17.38 -1.88 11.49
N THR A 217 18.03 -3.02 11.68
CA THR A 217 19.37 -3.31 11.14
C THR A 217 19.29 -4.54 10.26
N LEU A 218 19.66 -4.41 8.97
CA LEU A 218 19.71 -5.54 8.05
C LEU A 218 20.84 -6.49 8.46
N LYS A 219 20.51 -7.77 8.68
CA LYS A 219 21.49 -8.80 9.09
C LYS A 219 21.82 -9.74 7.95
N SER A 220 20.82 -10.12 7.16
CA SER A 220 21.02 -10.90 5.94
C SER A 220 19.88 -10.68 4.95
N ALA A 221 20.16 -10.91 3.67
CA ALA A 221 19.20 -10.88 2.57
C ALA A 221 19.62 -11.91 1.53
N VAL A 222 19.09 -13.13 1.65
CA VAL A 222 19.55 -14.29 0.87
C VAL A 222 18.41 -15.09 0.26
N VAL A 223 18.66 -15.71 -0.90
CA VAL A 223 17.78 -16.71 -1.50
C VAL A 223 18.30 -18.11 -1.15
N SER A 224 17.46 -18.93 -0.54
CA SER A 224 17.75 -20.30 -0.12
C SER A 224 16.54 -21.22 -0.31
N ASP A 225 16.73 -22.51 -0.08
CA ASP A 225 15.66 -23.52 -0.01
C ASP A 225 14.91 -23.50 1.33
N LYS A 226 15.49 -22.86 2.35
CA LYS A 226 14.95 -22.76 3.71
C LYS A 226 15.28 -21.43 4.40
N VAL A 227 14.36 -20.99 5.26
CA VAL A 227 14.60 -19.92 6.24
C VAL A 227 15.08 -20.57 7.53
N LYS A 228 16.12 -20.03 8.15
CA LYS A 228 16.68 -20.54 9.40
C LYS A 228 16.59 -19.46 10.46
N ALA A 229 16.24 -19.87 11.69
CA ALA A 229 16.48 -19.03 12.85
C ALA A 229 17.97 -18.66 12.94
N LEU A 230 18.23 -17.40 13.27
CA LEU A 230 19.56 -16.81 13.44
C LEU A 230 19.93 -16.62 14.91
N THR A 231 18.99 -16.78 15.83
CA THR A 231 19.19 -16.64 17.27
C THR A 231 18.63 -17.83 18.04
N ASP A 232 19.04 -17.97 19.30
CA ASP A 232 18.50 -19.00 20.20
C ASP A 232 16.99 -18.83 20.41
N ALA A 233 16.44 -17.63 20.23
CA ALA A 233 15.01 -17.36 20.40
C ALA A 233 14.16 -18.02 19.30
N GLY A 234 14.70 -18.22 18.10
CA GLY A 234 14.06 -19.01 17.05
C GLY A 234 14.36 -20.51 17.14
N GLY A 235 15.23 -20.91 18.08
CA GLY A 235 15.61 -22.30 18.31
C GLY A 235 16.29 -22.95 17.11
N GLY A 236 16.04 -24.25 16.92
CA GLY A 236 16.51 -25.01 15.75
C GLY A 236 15.50 -25.02 14.60
N TYR A 237 14.54 -24.10 14.58
CA TYR A 237 13.47 -24.11 13.60
C TYR A 237 14.00 -23.79 12.19
N GLU A 238 13.51 -24.54 11.20
CA GLU A 238 13.74 -24.28 9.79
C GLU A 238 12.39 -24.26 9.06
N LEU A 239 12.09 -23.17 8.37
CA LEU A 239 10.98 -23.14 7.41
C LEU A 239 11.50 -23.66 6.07
N VAL A 240 10.75 -24.54 5.43
CA VAL A 240 11.08 -25.10 4.11
C VAL A 240 10.00 -24.71 3.13
N SER A 241 10.36 -24.46 1.87
CA SER A 241 9.36 -24.12 0.86
C SER A 241 8.35 -25.27 0.66
N GLN A 242 7.08 -24.93 0.49
CA GLN A 242 6.00 -25.91 0.38
C GLN A 242 6.00 -26.68 -0.95
N ALA A 243 6.59 -26.11 -1.99
CA ALA A 243 6.62 -26.69 -3.32
C ALA A 243 8.03 -27.17 -3.69
N GLU A 244 8.11 -28.37 -4.27
CA GLU A 244 9.38 -28.96 -4.71
C GLU A 244 10.03 -28.09 -5.80
N GLY A 245 11.29 -27.68 -5.58
CA GLY A 245 12.04 -26.81 -6.49
C GLY A 245 11.85 -25.32 -6.25
N SER A 246 10.90 -24.92 -5.40
CA SER A 246 10.74 -23.52 -4.98
C SER A 246 11.85 -23.09 -4.03
N ARG A 247 12.11 -21.79 -4.01
CA ARG A 247 13.07 -21.11 -3.15
C ARG A 247 12.35 -20.10 -2.27
N MET A 248 13.07 -19.53 -1.32
CA MET A 248 12.60 -18.41 -0.53
C MET A 248 13.68 -17.33 -0.51
N ALA A 249 13.27 -16.07 -0.65
CA ALA A 249 14.11 -14.96 -0.23
C ALA A 249 13.83 -14.69 1.25
N ASP A 250 14.86 -14.85 2.07
CA ASP A 250 14.86 -14.50 3.49
C ASP A 250 15.63 -13.21 3.70
N ILE A 251 14.92 -12.20 4.22
CA ILE A 251 15.54 -10.95 4.66
C ILE A 251 15.40 -10.87 6.18
N ALA A 252 16.50 -11.13 6.88
CA ALA A 252 16.55 -11.08 8.33
C ALA A 252 16.96 -9.69 8.83
N ILE A 253 16.16 -9.16 9.74
CA ILE A 253 16.27 -7.81 10.28
C ILE A 253 16.31 -7.91 11.80
N GLU A 254 17.34 -7.34 12.40
CA GLU A 254 17.39 -7.16 13.84
C GLU A 254 16.65 -5.87 14.19
N VAL A 255 15.64 -5.97 15.05
CA VAL A 255 14.82 -4.84 15.48
C VAL A 255 15.08 -4.56 16.95
N SER A 256 15.68 -3.41 17.24
CA SER A 256 15.87 -2.89 18.60
C SER A 256 14.79 -1.85 18.89
N ASN A 257 13.83 -2.17 19.75
CA ASN A 257 12.78 -1.25 20.14
C ASN A 257 13.27 -0.29 21.23
N ASN A 258 13.77 0.87 20.82
CA ASN A 258 14.20 1.94 21.74
C ASN A 258 13.07 2.90 22.14
N GLY A 259 11.83 2.60 21.71
CA GLY A 259 10.64 3.36 22.06
C GLY A 259 10.18 3.13 23.51
N SER A 260 9.12 3.84 23.89
CA SER A 260 8.52 3.75 25.23
C SER A 260 7.39 2.72 25.34
N ALA A 261 6.96 2.12 24.22
CA ALA A 261 5.87 1.16 24.15
C ALA A 261 6.28 -0.08 23.34
N PRO A 262 5.65 -1.25 23.58
CA PRO A 262 5.82 -2.41 22.73
C PRO A 262 5.42 -2.11 21.29
N VAL A 263 6.09 -2.75 20.33
CA VAL A 263 5.80 -2.62 18.90
C VAL A 263 5.41 -3.99 18.34
N SER A 264 4.27 -4.07 17.67
CA SER A 264 3.83 -5.29 16.98
C SER A 264 4.58 -5.43 15.66
N LEU A 265 5.02 -6.65 15.33
CA LEU A 265 5.69 -6.95 14.05
C LEU A 265 4.83 -6.49 12.86
N GLY A 266 3.53 -6.78 12.94
CA GLY A 266 2.56 -6.43 11.91
C GLY A 266 2.38 -4.93 11.68
N THR A 267 2.74 -4.04 12.61
CA THR A 267 2.63 -2.58 12.39
C THR A 267 3.94 -1.91 12.00
N LEU A 268 5.06 -2.56 12.29
CA LEU A 268 6.35 -1.86 12.25
C LEU A 268 6.80 -1.61 10.81
N TYR A 269 6.77 -2.64 9.99
CA TYR A 269 7.15 -2.55 8.58
C TYR A 269 6.42 -3.63 7.79
N SER A 270 6.40 -3.51 6.47
CA SER A 270 5.97 -4.59 5.57
C SER A 270 6.98 -4.82 4.46
N GLY A 271 6.96 -6.02 3.88
CA GLY A 271 7.79 -6.39 2.74
C GLY A 271 7.00 -6.46 1.46
N ARG A 272 7.62 -6.03 0.37
CA ARG A 272 7.05 -6.08 -0.97
C ARG A 272 8.12 -6.51 -1.97
N MET A 273 7.76 -7.37 -2.92
CA MET A 273 8.61 -7.71 -4.06
C MET A 273 7.90 -7.26 -5.32
N GLN A 274 8.56 -6.45 -6.15
CA GLN A 274 8.07 -6.19 -7.50
C GLN A 274 8.62 -7.25 -8.44
N LYS A 275 7.72 -8.03 -9.03
CA LYS A 275 8.00 -9.10 -10.00
C LYS A 275 7.07 -8.95 -11.19
N ASN A 276 7.63 -8.84 -12.39
CA ASN A 276 6.85 -8.66 -13.63
C ASN A 276 5.84 -7.49 -13.60
N GLY A 277 6.14 -6.43 -12.86
CA GLY A 277 5.26 -5.26 -12.71
C GLY A 277 4.11 -5.42 -11.71
N LEU A 278 4.02 -6.57 -11.04
CA LEU A 278 3.11 -6.83 -9.93
C LEU A 278 3.89 -6.82 -8.61
N ILE A 279 3.20 -6.49 -7.52
CA ILE A 279 3.74 -6.52 -6.18
C ILE A 279 3.23 -7.76 -5.44
N GLU A 280 4.15 -8.52 -4.89
CA GLU A 280 3.87 -9.64 -4.00
C GLU A 280 4.26 -9.26 -2.56
N PRO A 281 3.38 -9.46 -1.56
CA PRO A 281 3.69 -9.15 -0.17
C PRO A 281 4.62 -10.20 0.45
N ALA A 282 5.46 -9.77 1.38
CA ALA A 282 6.22 -10.70 2.22
C ALA A 282 5.35 -11.27 3.34
N THR A 283 5.68 -12.50 3.75
CA THR A 283 5.28 -13.02 5.05
C THR A 283 6.28 -12.54 6.10
N LEU A 284 5.79 -11.97 7.20
CA LEU A 284 6.64 -11.54 8.31
C LEU A 284 6.66 -12.62 9.40
N ALA A 285 7.83 -12.86 9.97
CA ALA A 285 8.00 -13.73 11.13
C ALA A 285 8.94 -13.10 12.17
N ILE A 286 8.83 -13.54 13.43
CA ILE A 286 9.71 -13.16 14.54
C ILE A 286 10.21 -14.41 15.25
N GLU A 287 11.50 -14.41 15.61
CA GLU A 287 12.12 -15.44 16.42
C GLU A 287 11.75 -15.27 17.89
N GLN A 288 10.84 -16.10 18.39
CA GLN A 288 10.36 -16.07 19.78
C GLN A 288 9.96 -17.45 20.28
N ASP A 289 10.28 -17.74 21.54
CA ASP A 289 9.88 -18.97 22.25
C ASP A 289 10.37 -20.29 21.60
N ASN A 290 11.57 -20.27 21.01
CA ASN A 290 12.18 -21.36 20.23
C ASN A 290 11.42 -21.69 18.94
N ASP A 291 10.83 -20.68 18.30
CA ASP A 291 10.01 -20.83 17.09
C ASP A 291 10.10 -19.58 16.19
N LEU A 292 9.67 -19.73 14.92
CA LEU A 292 9.38 -18.62 14.01
C LEU A 292 7.88 -18.33 14.03
N LYS A 293 7.49 -17.25 14.70
CA LYS A 293 6.08 -16.85 14.85
C LYS A 293 5.67 -15.82 13.81
N TYR A 294 4.52 -16.02 13.18
CA TYR A 294 3.96 -15.07 12.18
C TYR A 294 3.23 -13.88 12.81
N ALA A 295 3.15 -13.84 14.13
CA ALA A 295 2.65 -12.71 14.90
C ALA A 295 3.46 -12.60 16.19
N GLY A 296 3.72 -11.37 16.62
CA GLY A 296 4.43 -11.12 17.86
C GLY A 296 4.68 -9.65 18.12
N THR A 297 5.13 -9.37 19.33
CA THR A 297 5.40 -8.02 19.82
C THR A 297 6.82 -7.96 20.36
N ILE A 298 7.48 -6.84 20.10
CA ILE A 298 8.82 -6.52 20.59
C ILE A 298 8.66 -5.53 21.73
N ALA A 299 8.98 -5.96 22.96
CA ALA A 299 8.84 -5.13 24.15
C ALA A 299 9.73 -3.88 24.08
N ALA A 300 9.31 -2.80 24.74
CA ALA A 300 10.14 -1.59 24.88
C ALA A 300 11.48 -1.92 25.56
N GLY A 301 12.58 -1.41 25.02
CA GLY A 301 13.94 -1.66 25.50
C GLY A 301 14.48 -3.06 25.18
N SER A 302 13.81 -3.82 24.31
CA SER A 302 14.25 -5.16 23.89
C SER A 302 14.65 -5.21 22.42
N THR A 303 15.33 -6.29 22.02
CA THR A 303 15.71 -6.57 20.64
C THR A 303 15.17 -7.94 20.24
N ALA A 304 14.74 -8.07 18.99
CA ALA A 304 14.30 -9.34 18.41
C ALA A 304 14.83 -9.49 16.98
N MET A 305 14.98 -10.74 16.53
CA MET A 305 15.22 -11.05 15.13
C MET A 305 13.89 -11.26 14.42
N THR A 306 13.69 -10.59 13.29
CA THR A 306 12.52 -10.71 12.44
C THR A 306 12.93 -11.11 11.04
N HIS A 307 12.04 -11.80 10.33
CA HIS A 307 12.23 -12.27 8.97
C HIS A 307 11.16 -11.69 8.07
N MET A 308 11.57 -11.32 6.87
CA MET A 308 10.70 -10.91 5.78
C MET A 308 10.91 -11.91 4.64
N ILE A 309 9.92 -12.79 4.47
CA ILE A 309 10.03 -14.02 3.69
C ILE A 309 9.18 -13.89 2.44
N PHE A 310 9.78 -14.13 1.28
CA PHE A 310 9.08 -14.25 0.00
C PHE A 310 9.22 -15.68 -0.51
N GLU A 311 8.11 -16.34 -0.79
CA GLU A 311 8.14 -17.61 -1.51
C GLU A 311 8.37 -17.34 -2.99
N LEU A 312 9.34 -18.03 -3.58
CA LEU A 312 9.75 -17.85 -4.96
C LEU A 312 9.60 -19.16 -5.72
N SER A 313 8.77 -19.15 -6.77
CA SER A 313 8.63 -20.28 -7.69
C SER A 313 9.91 -20.58 -8.48
N GLU A 314 10.80 -19.60 -8.60
CA GLU A 314 12.05 -19.65 -9.36
C GLU A 314 13.02 -18.61 -8.78
N ALA A 315 14.30 -18.66 -9.18
CA ALA A 315 15.27 -17.66 -8.71
C ALA A 315 14.85 -16.24 -9.16
N PRO A 316 15.10 -15.19 -8.37
CA PRO A 316 14.76 -13.82 -8.76
C PRO A 316 15.37 -13.45 -10.11
N ALA A 317 14.56 -12.86 -10.98
CA ALA A 317 14.98 -12.41 -12.30
C ALA A 317 15.72 -11.07 -12.21
N GLU A 318 16.47 -10.75 -13.27
CA GLU A 318 17.07 -9.42 -13.43
C GLU A 318 15.95 -8.37 -13.54
N GLY A 319 15.85 -7.48 -12.56
CA GLY A 319 14.80 -6.47 -12.47
C GLY A 319 13.74 -6.73 -11.40
N ASP A 320 13.76 -7.89 -10.73
CA ASP A 320 12.99 -8.08 -9.51
C ASP A 320 13.56 -7.20 -8.39
N ILE A 321 12.68 -6.48 -7.69
CA ILE A 321 13.09 -5.53 -6.64
C ILE A 321 12.41 -5.88 -5.33
N PHE A 322 13.20 -6.04 -4.28
CA PHE A 322 12.71 -6.24 -2.92
C PHE A 322 12.68 -4.92 -2.19
N PHE A 323 11.58 -4.65 -1.51
CA PHE A 323 11.35 -3.44 -0.76
C PHE A 323 10.93 -3.74 0.67
N LEU A 324 11.40 -2.88 1.57
CA LEU A 324 10.81 -2.69 2.89
C LEU A 324 10.03 -1.37 2.89
N TRP A 325 8.78 -1.43 3.34
CA TRP A 325 7.95 -0.27 3.61
C TRP A 325 7.97 0.05 5.10
N LEU A 326 8.44 1.24 5.44
CA LEU A 326 8.53 1.73 6.82
C LEU A 326 8.14 3.21 6.87
N ASP A 327 7.14 3.53 7.70
CA ASP A 327 6.65 4.90 7.97
C ASP A 327 6.29 5.74 6.74
N GLY A 328 5.83 5.09 5.67
CA GLY A 328 5.51 5.76 4.42
C GLY A 328 6.64 5.83 3.40
N LYS A 329 7.73 5.08 3.60
CA LYS A 329 8.89 5.13 2.72
C LYS A 329 9.26 3.73 2.26
N TYR A 330 9.58 3.64 0.97
CA TYR A 330 10.19 2.44 0.38
C TYR A 330 11.70 2.48 0.55
N TYR A 331 12.25 1.34 0.95
CA TYR A 331 13.68 1.09 0.98
C TYR A 331 13.99 -0.13 0.14
N THR A 332 14.96 -0.02 -0.76
CA THR A 332 15.35 -1.10 -1.66
C THR A 332 16.34 -2.03 -0.97
N ILE A 333 16.17 -3.34 -1.14
CA ILE A 333 17.01 -4.37 -0.53
C ILE A 333 17.60 -5.22 -1.64
N SER A 334 18.93 -5.34 -1.64
CA SER A 334 19.62 -6.27 -2.54
C SER A 334 19.61 -7.66 -1.91
N VAL A 335 19.06 -8.64 -2.64
CA VAL A 335 19.05 -10.05 -2.21
C VAL A 335 20.09 -10.80 -3.02
N SER A 336 20.85 -11.68 -2.35
CA SER A 336 21.90 -12.49 -2.97
C SER A 336 21.55 -13.98 -2.90
N ASN A 337 22.09 -14.82 -3.76
CA ASN A 337 21.96 -16.27 -3.55
C ASN A 337 22.76 -16.67 -2.32
N ALA A 338 22.19 -17.50 -1.44
CA ALA A 338 22.95 -18.12 -0.36
C ALA A 338 24.14 -18.90 -0.95
N GLN A 339 25.33 -18.69 -0.38
CA GLN A 339 26.55 -19.43 -0.74
C GLN A 339 26.60 -20.79 -0.04
#